data_AF-A0A2V5Q5B9-F1
#
_entry.id   AF-A0A2V5Q5B9-F1
#
_cell.length_a   1.000
_cell.length_b   1.000
_cell.length_c   1.000
_cell.angle_alpha   90.00
_cell.angle_beta   90.00
_cell.angle_gamma   90.00
#
_symmetry.space_group_name_H-M   'P 1'
#
loop_
_entity.id
_entity.type
_entity.pdbx_description
1 polymer ?
#
loop_
_entity_poly.entity_id
_entity_poly.type
_entity_poly.pdbx_seq_one_letter_code
_entity_poly.pdbx_strand_id
1 'polypeptide(L)'
;MALSRFWVALFLCSIAYLLIHLVSGRFYSIEFAVSGKKDDPLLQREYYIDKLPPELQSSLQSAPDHKVTVGEEQYTIDNGVVKVYAGKQAADGVVPQCKNTLFDILLPLIAYLAFFSGLMQLLIDSGAAERVAKLLSPIFVHVFPEVPRGHPSISYMTLNFAANFLGLDSAATPFGLKAMKSLQELNEQKDRASNPQIMFMCLHAAGLTLLPTSIIGYRAAAHARNPADVMLPCIITSFIGTVAALVIVGIRQRINLFKAGLVIAIGGIAGVIAVLLVYITRLDLIGKSYFTGNLSSAVLLSLIFAIFGYSLLREKQFAAKDTTIFKSFVEGAYNGLEVGRIIFPYILGMLVAISLFRNSGLFEMFSAALARAFRAVHV
;
A
#
# COMPACT_ATOMS: atom_id res chain seq x y z
N MET A 1 -8.32 -0.81 -17.71
CA MET A 1 -9.63 -0.20 -18.07
C MET A 1 -10.64 -0.18 -16.93
N ALA A 2 -10.93 -1.30 -16.25
CA ALA A 2 -11.93 -1.33 -15.16
C ALA A 2 -11.63 -0.38 -13.99
N LEU A 3 -10.38 -0.33 -13.52
CA LEU A 3 -9.96 0.55 -12.42
C LEU A 3 -10.14 2.04 -12.73
N SER A 4 -9.90 2.44 -13.98
CA SER A 4 -10.10 3.82 -14.43
C SER A 4 -11.58 4.21 -14.42
N ARG A 5 -12.47 3.32 -14.88
CA ARG A 5 -13.92 3.55 -14.84
C ARG A 5 -14.44 3.68 -13.42
N PHE A 6 -13.91 2.89 -12.49
CA PHE A 6 -14.27 2.97 -11.07
C PHE A 6 -13.99 4.36 -10.48
N TRP A 7 -12.76 4.87 -10.63
CA TRP A 7 -12.40 6.18 -10.09
C TRP A 7 -13.20 7.33 -10.71
N VAL A 8 -13.42 7.28 -12.03
CA VAL A 8 -14.24 8.28 -12.72
C VAL A 8 -15.70 8.23 -12.24
N ALA A 9 -16.28 7.03 -12.09
CA ALA A 9 -17.64 6.89 -11.58
C ALA A 9 -17.76 7.42 -10.16
N LEU A 10 -16.81 7.10 -9.27
CA LEU A 10 -16.78 7.61 -7.91
C LEU A 10 -16.74 9.14 -7.87
N PHE A 11 -15.89 9.74 -8.71
CA PHE A 11 -15.73 11.19 -8.83
C PHE A 11 -17.02 11.86 -9.33
N LEU A 12 -17.57 11.38 -10.44
CA LEU A 12 -18.79 11.94 -11.05
C LEU A 12 -20.02 11.79 -10.14
N CYS A 13 -20.19 10.63 -9.49
CA CYS A 13 -21.30 10.41 -8.57
C CYS A 13 -21.21 11.34 -7.36
N SER A 14 -20.00 11.54 -6.81
CA SER A 14 -19.77 12.43 -5.67
C SER A 14 -20.13 13.88 -6.00
N ILE A 15 -19.72 14.36 -7.18
CA ILE A 15 -20.07 15.71 -7.65
C ILE A 15 -21.57 15.82 -7.92
N ALA A 16 -22.16 14.85 -8.62
CA ALA A 16 -23.59 14.86 -8.91
C ALA A 16 -24.42 14.92 -7.61
N TYR A 17 -24.04 14.14 -6.59
CA TYR A 17 -24.71 14.12 -5.30
C TYR A 17 -24.58 15.47 -4.56
N LEU A 18 -23.39 16.08 -4.56
CA LEU A 18 -23.17 17.43 -4.01
C LEU A 18 -24.06 18.46 -4.70
N LEU A 19 -24.13 18.44 -6.04
CA LEU A 19 -24.93 19.39 -6.83
C LEU A 19 -26.43 19.18 -6.60
N ILE A 20 -26.90 17.93 -6.55
CA ILE A 20 -28.30 17.61 -6.23
C ILE A 20 -28.65 18.12 -4.83
N HIS A 21 -27.77 17.90 -3.84
CA HIS A 21 -28.02 18.34 -2.48
C HIS A 21 -27.98 19.86 -2.32
N LEU A 22 -27.12 20.55 -3.07
CA LEU A 22 -27.10 22.01 -3.15
C LEU A 22 -28.42 22.55 -3.74
N VAL A 23 -28.86 22.01 -4.88
CA VAL A 23 -30.12 22.43 -5.52
C VAL A 23 -31.34 22.10 -4.67
N SER A 24 -31.32 20.99 -3.92
CA SER A 24 -32.39 20.62 -2.99
C SER A 24 -32.43 21.44 -1.69
N GLY A 25 -31.45 22.33 -1.47
CA GLY A 25 -31.33 23.13 -0.25
C GLY A 25 -30.85 22.35 0.99
N ARG A 26 -30.40 21.10 0.82
CA ARG A 26 -29.82 20.29 1.91
C ARG A 26 -28.40 20.73 2.27
N PHE A 27 -27.63 21.21 1.30
CA PHE A 27 -26.36 21.89 1.55
C PHE A 27 -26.52 23.37 1.27
N TYR A 28 -26.09 24.19 2.22
CA TYR A 28 -26.07 25.65 2.07
C TYR A 28 -24.97 26.11 1.12
N SER A 29 -23.79 25.50 1.22
CA SER A 29 -22.65 25.73 0.34
C SER A 29 -21.96 24.41 0.04
N ILE A 30 -21.27 24.33 -1.10
CA ILE A 30 -20.37 23.22 -1.47
C ILE A 30 -18.90 23.63 -1.44
N GLU A 31 -18.59 24.84 -0.97
CA GLU A 31 -17.21 25.35 -0.86
C GLU A 31 -16.33 24.44 -0.02
N PHE A 32 -16.89 23.84 1.03
CA PHE A 32 -16.18 22.88 1.89
C PHE A 32 -15.60 21.71 1.08
N ALA A 33 -16.28 21.25 0.03
CA ALA A 33 -15.83 20.14 -0.81
C ALA A 33 -14.62 20.53 -1.68
N VAL A 34 -14.41 21.83 -1.95
CA VAL A 34 -13.32 22.33 -2.78
C VAL A 34 -12.16 22.84 -1.92
N SER A 35 -12.45 23.69 -0.93
CA SER A 35 -11.44 24.47 -0.20
C SER A 35 -11.36 24.14 1.29
N GLY A 36 -12.39 23.48 1.85
CA GLY A 36 -12.44 23.16 3.27
C GLY A 36 -11.38 22.14 3.67
N LYS A 37 -10.92 22.19 4.91
CA LYS A 37 -9.96 21.22 5.46
C LYS A 37 -10.68 20.21 6.33
N LYS A 38 -10.04 19.05 6.51
CA LYS A 38 -10.50 18.05 7.46
C LYS A 38 -10.70 18.71 8.84
N ASP A 39 -11.79 18.34 9.49
CA ASP A 39 -12.21 18.82 10.81
C ASP A 39 -12.68 20.29 10.86
N ASP A 40 -12.70 21.01 9.73
CA ASP A 40 -13.30 22.35 9.65
C ASP A 40 -14.82 22.28 9.93
N PRO A 41 -15.38 23.30 10.61
CA PRO A 41 -16.80 23.38 10.87
C PRO A 41 -17.59 23.60 9.57
N LEU A 42 -18.67 22.84 9.38
CA LEU A 42 -19.49 22.92 8.16
C LEU A 42 -20.55 24.01 8.27
N LEU A 43 -20.54 24.97 7.35
CA LEU A 43 -21.52 26.04 7.29
C LEU A 43 -22.89 25.49 6.89
N GLN A 44 -23.86 25.62 7.79
CA GLN A 44 -25.23 25.17 7.57
C GLN A 44 -26.15 26.30 7.13
N ARG A 45 -25.99 27.50 7.71
CA ARG A 45 -26.90 28.64 7.48
C ARG A 45 -26.23 29.97 7.74
N GLU A 46 -26.78 31.03 7.17
CA GLU A 46 -26.42 32.42 7.46
C GLU A 46 -27.66 33.24 7.78
N TYR A 47 -27.55 34.11 8.78
CA TYR A 47 -28.61 35.00 9.23
C TYR A 47 -28.07 36.41 9.40
N TYR A 48 -28.89 37.42 9.13
CA TYR A 48 -28.60 38.77 9.62
C TYR A 48 -28.82 38.82 11.14
N ILE A 49 -27.99 39.61 11.84
CA ILE A 49 -27.97 39.67 13.32
C ILE A 49 -29.36 39.98 13.89
N ASP A 50 -30.11 40.86 13.24
CA ASP A 50 -31.47 41.30 13.61
C ASP A 50 -32.51 40.17 13.65
N LYS A 51 -32.25 39.04 12.99
CA LYS A 51 -33.13 37.87 12.95
C LYS A 51 -32.84 36.83 14.03
N LEU A 52 -31.77 36.97 14.81
CA LEU A 52 -31.48 36.06 15.93
C LEU A 52 -32.26 36.42 17.21
N PRO A 53 -32.49 35.46 18.12
CA PRO A 53 -33.01 35.76 19.45
C PRO A 53 -32.15 36.80 20.20
N PRO A 54 -32.75 37.74 20.96
CA PRO A 54 -32.01 38.81 21.65
C PRO A 54 -30.91 38.30 22.59
N GLU A 55 -31.14 37.15 23.22
CA GLU A 55 -30.18 36.49 24.13
C GLU A 55 -28.90 36.03 23.40
N LEU A 56 -29.06 35.46 22.21
CA LEU A 56 -27.95 35.03 21.34
C LEU A 56 -27.21 36.22 20.73
N GLN A 57 -27.93 37.28 20.35
CA GLN A 57 -27.32 38.53 19.86
C GLN A 57 -26.40 39.15 20.92
N SER A 58 -26.90 39.30 22.15
CA SER A 58 -26.14 39.88 23.26
C SER A 58 -24.91 39.04 23.62
N SER A 59 -25.07 37.71 23.60
CA SER A 59 -23.99 36.76 23.89
C SER A 59 -22.89 36.79 22.81
N LEU A 60 -23.26 36.86 21.52
CA LEU A 60 -22.31 36.94 20.40
C LEU A 60 -21.57 38.28 20.33
N GLN A 61 -22.22 39.39 20.68
CA GLN A 61 -21.60 40.72 20.74
C GLN A 61 -20.69 40.90 21.95
N SER A 62 -20.96 40.19 23.05
CA SER A 62 -20.14 40.23 24.27
C SER A 62 -18.93 39.28 24.25
N ALA A 63 -18.93 38.28 23.36
CA ALA A 63 -17.85 37.31 23.24
C ALA A 63 -16.61 37.95 22.59
N PRO A 64 -15.40 37.83 23.19
CA PRO A 64 -14.19 38.48 22.67
C PRO A 64 -13.80 38.00 21.26
N ASP A 65 -14.14 36.76 20.91
CA ASP A 65 -13.88 36.17 19.59
C ASP A 65 -15.10 36.16 18.66
N HIS A 66 -16.21 36.82 19.07
CA HIS A 66 -17.51 36.81 18.36
C HIS A 66 -18.04 35.40 18.01
N LYS A 67 -17.68 34.41 18.84
CA LYS A 67 -18.02 33.00 18.68
C LYS A 67 -18.79 32.52 19.91
N VAL A 68 -19.94 31.90 19.68
CA VAL A 68 -20.74 31.28 20.73
C VAL A 68 -21.17 29.88 20.25
N THR A 69 -20.99 28.88 21.11
CA THR A 69 -21.44 27.51 20.84
C THR A 69 -22.67 27.24 21.67
N VAL A 70 -23.77 26.86 21.02
CA VAL A 70 -25.03 26.48 21.68
C VAL A 70 -25.40 25.07 21.22
N GLY A 71 -25.31 24.10 22.12
CA GLY A 71 -25.51 22.68 21.77
C GLY A 71 -24.44 22.18 20.80
N GLU A 72 -24.86 21.63 19.65
CA GLU A 72 -23.96 21.16 18.58
C GLU A 72 -23.67 22.24 17.52
N GLU A 73 -24.28 23.42 17.64
CA GLU A 73 -24.15 24.50 16.66
C GLU A 73 -23.20 25.60 17.16
N GLN A 74 -22.34 26.05 16.26
CA GLN A 74 -21.41 27.15 16.51
C GLN A 74 -21.83 28.37 15.69
N TYR A 75 -22.04 29.48 16.37
CA TYR A 75 -22.44 30.77 15.81
C TYR A 75 -21.22 31.69 15.76
N THR A 76 -20.93 32.28 14.60
CA THR A 76 -19.83 33.23 14.41
C THR A 76 -20.32 34.47 13.68
N ILE A 77 -19.96 35.67 14.15
CA ILE A 77 -20.22 36.92 13.41
C ILE A 77 -19.07 37.19 12.45
N ASP A 78 -19.40 37.46 11.19
CA ASP A 78 -18.47 37.90 10.16
C ASP A 78 -19.15 38.97 9.30
N ASN A 79 -18.57 40.18 9.25
CA ASN A 79 -19.07 41.32 8.48
C ASN A 79 -20.59 41.64 8.65
N GLY A 80 -21.11 41.53 9.88
CA GLY A 80 -22.52 41.84 10.17
C GLY A 80 -23.50 40.70 9.86
N VAL A 81 -23.00 39.53 9.45
CA VAL A 81 -23.78 38.31 9.22
C VAL A 81 -23.36 37.25 10.25
N VAL A 82 -24.35 36.51 10.77
CA VAL A 82 -24.13 35.37 11.68
C VAL A 82 -24.10 34.10 10.85
N LYS A 83 -22.95 33.42 10.86
CA LYS A 83 -22.72 32.11 10.26
C LYS A 83 -22.97 31.03 11.30
N VAL A 84 -23.82 30.06 10.96
CA VAL A 84 -24.14 28.90 11.81
C VAL A 84 -23.46 27.67 11.24
N TYR A 85 -22.59 27.08 12.04
CA TYR A 85 -21.86 25.88 11.70
C TYR A 85 -22.36 24.69 12.53
N ALA A 86 -22.48 23.53 11.91
CA ALA A 86 -22.79 22.29 12.64
C ALA A 86 -22.10 21.10 11.97
N GLY A 87 -21.58 20.20 12.81
CA GLY A 87 -20.76 19.08 12.34
C GLY A 87 -19.37 19.49 11.87
N LYS A 88 -18.60 18.51 11.42
CA LYS A 88 -17.22 18.68 10.97
C LYS A 88 -16.99 17.99 9.64
N GLN A 89 -16.11 18.57 8.85
CA GLN A 89 -15.70 18.02 7.57
C GLN A 89 -14.90 16.72 7.74
N ALA A 90 -15.32 15.66 7.02
CA ALA A 90 -14.76 14.32 7.19
C ALA A 90 -13.36 14.14 6.57
N ALA A 91 -13.08 14.85 5.48
CA ALA A 91 -11.82 14.81 4.73
C ALA A 91 -11.49 16.20 4.16
N ASP A 92 -10.23 16.45 3.82
CA ASP A 92 -9.87 17.67 3.08
C ASP A 92 -10.69 17.80 1.79
N GLY A 93 -11.00 19.02 1.37
CA GLY A 93 -11.56 19.33 0.06
C GLY A 93 -10.54 19.15 -1.05
N VAL A 94 -10.95 19.31 -2.31
CA VAL A 94 -10.11 19.07 -3.49
C VAL A 94 -8.76 19.80 -3.42
N VAL A 95 -8.74 21.10 -3.11
CA VAL A 95 -7.54 21.93 -3.13
C VAL A 95 -6.57 21.58 -2.00
N PRO A 96 -6.99 21.52 -0.72
CA PRO A 96 -6.09 21.07 0.35
C PRO A 96 -5.64 19.62 0.15
N GLN A 97 -6.50 18.74 -0.35
CA GLN A 97 -6.13 17.35 -0.63
C GLN A 97 -5.02 17.24 -1.68
N CYS A 98 -5.06 18.06 -2.74
CA CYS A 98 -3.98 18.11 -3.74
C CYS A 98 -2.64 18.49 -3.11
N LYS A 99 -2.63 19.52 -2.24
CA LYS A 99 -1.43 19.97 -1.52
C LYS A 99 -0.90 18.87 -0.60
N ASN A 100 -1.75 18.34 0.28
CA ASN A 100 -1.37 17.37 1.30
C ASN A 100 -0.89 16.06 0.66
N THR A 101 -1.48 15.66 -0.48
CA THR A 101 -1.01 14.50 -1.24
C THR A 101 0.44 14.65 -1.69
N LEU A 102 0.86 15.84 -2.13
CA LEU A 102 2.23 16.08 -2.54
C LEU A 102 3.19 16.18 -1.34
N PHE A 103 2.87 17.05 -0.39
CA PHE A 103 3.80 17.41 0.69
C PHE A 103 3.86 16.37 1.80
N ASP A 104 2.72 15.82 2.22
CA ASP A 104 2.65 14.97 3.40
C ASP A 104 2.81 13.49 3.02
N ILE A 105 2.44 13.12 1.79
CA ILE A 105 2.47 11.73 1.34
C ILE A 105 3.58 11.49 0.32
N LEU A 106 3.56 12.19 -0.82
CA LEU A 106 4.43 11.85 -1.94
C LEU A 106 5.90 12.14 -1.65
N LEU A 107 6.24 13.34 -1.16
CA LEU A 107 7.65 13.70 -0.91
C LEU A 107 8.33 12.76 0.10
N PRO A 108 7.74 12.45 1.28
CA PRO A 108 8.31 11.46 2.19
C PRO A 108 8.42 10.08 1.53
N LEU A 109 7.37 9.64 0.83
CA LEU A 109 7.37 8.36 0.14
C LEU A 109 8.51 8.25 -0.88
N ILE A 110 8.73 9.30 -1.68
CA ILE A 110 9.83 9.38 -2.66
C ILE A 110 11.19 9.20 -1.97
N ALA A 111 11.41 9.84 -0.83
CA ALA A 111 12.65 9.71 -0.08
C ALA A 111 12.88 8.26 0.40
N TYR A 112 11.83 7.60 0.93
CA TYR A 112 11.91 6.21 1.37
C TYR A 112 12.12 5.25 0.19
N LEU A 113 11.40 5.45 -0.92
CA LEU A 113 11.56 4.66 -2.15
C LEU A 113 12.96 4.81 -2.72
N ALA A 114 13.52 6.02 -2.75
CA ALA A 114 14.90 6.25 -3.20
C ALA A 114 15.91 5.49 -2.33
N PHE A 115 15.81 5.59 -1.00
CA PHE A 115 16.71 4.88 -0.11
C PHE A 115 16.66 3.36 -0.30
N PHE A 116 15.46 2.77 -0.27
CA PHE A 116 15.32 1.33 -0.43
C PHE A 116 15.68 0.87 -1.84
N SER A 117 15.37 1.65 -2.89
CA SER A 117 15.77 1.34 -4.27
C SER A 117 17.30 1.36 -4.43
N GLY A 118 18.01 2.21 -3.70
CA GLY A 118 19.47 2.19 -3.62
C GLY A 118 20.00 0.88 -3.03
N LEU A 119 19.45 0.44 -1.89
CA LEU A 119 19.82 -0.86 -1.29
C LEU A 119 19.51 -2.04 -2.22
N MET A 120 18.40 -1.93 -2.94
CA MET A 120 17.97 -2.92 -3.90
C MET A 120 18.93 -3.03 -5.09
N GLN A 121 19.43 -1.91 -5.61
CA GLN A 121 20.42 -1.91 -6.69
C GLN A 121 21.74 -2.56 -6.26
N LEU A 122 22.15 -2.41 -5.00
CA LEU A 122 23.32 -3.10 -4.45
C LEU A 122 23.18 -4.63 -4.50
N LEU A 123 21.99 -5.17 -4.26
CA LEU A 123 21.72 -6.62 -4.34
C LEU A 123 21.79 -7.14 -5.78
N ILE A 124 21.38 -6.32 -6.74
CA ILE A 124 21.49 -6.63 -8.17
C ILE A 124 22.96 -6.60 -8.61
N ASP A 125 23.70 -5.56 -8.22
CA ASP A 125 25.08 -5.37 -8.67
C ASP A 125 26.08 -6.31 -8.00
N SER A 126 25.81 -6.73 -6.76
CA SER A 126 26.57 -7.76 -6.05
C SER A 126 26.22 -9.21 -6.44
N GLY A 127 25.33 -9.41 -7.41
CA GLY A 127 24.93 -10.74 -7.86
C GLY A 127 24.15 -11.55 -6.81
N ALA A 128 23.60 -10.89 -5.80
CA ALA A 128 22.87 -11.55 -4.71
C ALA A 128 21.57 -12.17 -5.24
N ALA A 129 20.86 -11.47 -6.11
CA ALA A 129 19.61 -11.94 -6.72
C ALA A 129 19.81 -13.24 -7.51
N GLU A 130 20.86 -13.32 -8.33
CA GLU A 130 21.24 -14.52 -9.09
C GLU A 130 21.61 -15.68 -8.17
N ARG A 131 22.24 -15.38 -7.03
CA ARG A 131 22.58 -16.40 -6.03
C ARG A 131 21.34 -16.97 -5.34
N VAL A 132 20.39 -16.10 -4.98
CA VAL A 132 19.09 -16.52 -4.45
C VAL A 132 18.32 -17.32 -5.51
N ALA A 133 18.29 -16.87 -6.77
CA ALA A 133 17.65 -17.60 -7.85
C ALA A 133 18.24 -19.01 -8.04
N LYS A 134 19.57 -19.17 -7.97
CA LYS A 134 20.24 -20.48 -8.00
C LYS A 134 19.84 -21.38 -6.83
N LEU A 135 19.71 -20.81 -5.63
CA LEU A 135 19.26 -21.54 -4.44
C LEU A 135 17.81 -22.01 -4.57
N LEU A 136 16.95 -21.20 -5.20
CA LEU A 136 15.52 -21.50 -5.40
C LEU A 136 15.24 -22.39 -6.62
N SER A 137 16.13 -22.44 -7.60
CA SER A 137 16.01 -23.23 -8.83
C SER A 137 15.54 -24.68 -8.64
N PRO A 138 16.10 -25.50 -7.71
CA PRO A 138 15.64 -26.87 -7.52
C PRO A 138 14.17 -26.98 -7.10
N ILE A 139 13.65 -26.00 -6.36
CA ILE A 139 12.24 -25.93 -5.96
C ILE A 139 11.39 -25.64 -7.20
N PHE A 140 11.80 -24.66 -8.02
CA PHE A 140 11.07 -24.26 -9.23
C PHE A 140 10.99 -25.37 -10.28
N VAL A 141 12.06 -26.13 -10.51
CA VAL A 141 12.03 -27.28 -11.43
C VAL A 141 10.98 -28.30 -11.01
N HIS A 142 10.69 -28.39 -9.72
CA HIS A 142 9.68 -29.30 -9.23
C HIS A 142 8.25 -28.72 -9.28
N VAL A 143 8.09 -27.45 -8.93
CA VAL A 143 6.79 -26.74 -8.96
C VAL A 143 6.29 -26.57 -10.39
N PHE A 144 7.18 -26.55 -11.39
CA PHE A 144 6.85 -26.39 -12.81
C PHE A 144 7.22 -27.66 -13.62
N PRO A 145 6.54 -28.80 -13.42
CA PRO A 145 6.93 -30.07 -14.03
C PRO A 145 6.78 -30.12 -15.56
N GLU A 146 5.90 -29.29 -16.13
CA GLU A 146 5.66 -29.18 -17.58
C GLU A 146 6.72 -28.34 -18.31
N VAL A 147 7.59 -27.63 -17.58
CA VAL A 147 8.68 -26.84 -18.18
C VAL A 147 9.93 -27.72 -18.31
N PRO A 148 10.54 -27.84 -19.50
CA PRO A 148 11.74 -28.65 -19.69
C PRO A 148 12.88 -28.24 -18.75
N ARG A 149 13.63 -29.21 -18.23
CA ARG A 149 14.79 -28.92 -17.37
C ARG A 149 15.84 -28.14 -18.16
N GLY A 150 16.37 -27.08 -17.54
CA GLY A 150 17.34 -26.19 -18.19
C GLY A 150 16.71 -25.17 -19.15
N HIS A 151 15.39 -25.17 -19.34
CA HIS A 151 14.73 -24.16 -20.15
C HIS A 151 14.87 -22.76 -19.52
N PRO A 152 15.11 -21.69 -20.31
CA PRO A 152 15.28 -20.33 -19.80
C PRO A 152 14.14 -19.82 -18.91
N SER A 153 12.91 -20.31 -19.10
CA SER A 153 11.76 -19.92 -18.27
C SER A 153 12.01 -20.18 -16.78
N ILE A 154 12.66 -21.28 -16.40
CA ILE A 154 12.97 -21.56 -14.98
C ILE A 154 13.87 -20.46 -14.41
N SER A 155 14.89 -20.05 -15.16
CA SER A 155 15.80 -18.98 -14.76
C SER A 155 15.07 -17.64 -14.63
N TYR A 156 14.22 -17.27 -15.58
CA TYR A 156 13.45 -16.03 -15.49
C TYR A 156 12.43 -16.04 -14.34
N MET A 157 11.75 -17.16 -14.10
CA MET A 157 10.81 -17.31 -12.99
C MET A 157 11.51 -17.24 -11.63
N THR A 158 12.65 -17.93 -11.48
CA THR A 158 13.44 -17.90 -10.23
C THR A 158 14.04 -16.53 -9.97
N LEU A 159 14.49 -15.81 -11.00
CA LEU A 159 14.95 -14.42 -10.88
C LEU A 159 13.80 -13.48 -10.50
N ASN A 160 12.62 -13.62 -11.11
CA ASN A 160 11.43 -12.85 -10.72
C ASN A 160 11.07 -13.09 -9.26
N PHE A 161 11.04 -14.35 -8.82
CA PHE A 161 10.70 -14.69 -7.45
C PHE A 161 11.77 -14.26 -6.46
N ALA A 162 13.05 -14.40 -6.79
CA ALA A 162 14.17 -13.90 -5.98
C ALA A 162 14.12 -12.37 -5.85
N ALA A 163 13.79 -11.68 -6.94
CA ALA A 163 13.60 -10.24 -6.94
C ALA A 163 12.45 -9.83 -6.00
N ASN A 164 11.26 -10.41 -6.16
CA ASN A 164 10.12 -10.14 -5.27
C ASN A 164 10.45 -10.49 -3.80
N PHE A 165 11.11 -11.64 -3.56
CA PHE A 165 11.55 -12.06 -2.24
C PHE A 165 12.45 -11.02 -1.55
N LEU A 166 13.37 -10.41 -2.28
CA LEU A 166 14.27 -9.38 -1.76
C LEU A 166 13.62 -7.99 -1.69
N GLY A 167 12.40 -7.80 -2.19
CA GLY A 167 11.75 -6.48 -2.31
C GLY A 167 12.21 -5.67 -3.53
N LEU A 168 12.77 -6.33 -4.55
CA LEU A 168 13.24 -5.76 -5.82
C LEU A 168 12.10 -5.66 -6.86
N ASP A 169 10.97 -5.05 -6.52
CA ASP A 169 9.75 -5.09 -7.36
C ASP A 169 9.96 -4.56 -8.78
N SER A 170 10.74 -3.49 -8.93
CA SER A 170 11.12 -2.90 -10.23
C SER A 170 11.96 -3.85 -11.09
N ALA A 171 12.76 -4.73 -10.48
CA ALA A 171 13.52 -5.77 -11.18
C ALA A 171 12.68 -7.04 -11.40
N ALA A 172 11.72 -7.33 -10.51
CA ALA A 172 10.87 -8.50 -10.63
C ALA A 172 10.03 -8.43 -11.90
N THR A 173 9.39 -7.30 -12.18
CA THR A 173 8.49 -7.12 -13.34
C THR A 173 9.11 -7.49 -14.69
N PRO A 174 10.30 -6.98 -15.10
CA PRO A 174 10.90 -7.36 -16.38
C PRO A 174 11.26 -8.84 -16.46
N PHE A 175 11.71 -9.47 -15.36
CA PHE A 175 11.91 -10.92 -15.33
C PHE A 175 10.59 -11.69 -15.43
N GLY A 176 9.51 -11.16 -14.84
CA GLY A 176 8.17 -11.75 -14.92
C GLY A 176 7.61 -11.71 -16.33
N LEU A 177 7.78 -10.60 -17.05
CA LEU A 177 7.39 -10.49 -18.45
C LEU A 177 8.23 -11.42 -19.35
N LYS A 178 9.54 -11.52 -19.12
CA LYS A 178 10.41 -12.48 -19.84
C LYS A 178 10.01 -13.93 -19.55
N ALA A 179 9.70 -14.26 -18.29
CA ALA A 179 9.18 -15.57 -17.90
C ALA A 179 7.87 -15.87 -18.63
N MET A 180 6.89 -14.95 -18.61
CA MET A 180 5.61 -15.15 -19.28
C MET A 180 5.76 -15.33 -20.79
N LYS A 181 6.61 -14.52 -21.46
CA LYS A 181 6.91 -14.69 -22.89
C LYS A 181 7.52 -16.06 -23.18
N SER A 182 8.51 -16.47 -22.38
CA SER A 182 9.17 -17.76 -22.53
C SER A 182 8.25 -18.95 -22.25
N LEU A 183 7.35 -18.84 -21.27
CA LEU A 183 6.30 -19.84 -21.04
C LEU A 183 5.26 -19.86 -22.16
N GLN A 184 4.97 -18.71 -22.77
CA GLN A 184 4.06 -18.60 -23.90
C GLN A 184 4.64 -19.25 -25.17
N GLU A 185 5.96 -19.31 -25.34
CA GLU A 185 6.60 -20.08 -26.42
C GLU A 185 6.28 -21.57 -26.30
N LEU A 186 6.35 -22.12 -25.09
CA LEU A 186 6.02 -23.52 -24.77
C LEU A 186 4.51 -23.84 -24.81
N ASN A 187 3.65 -22.82 -24.80
CA ASN A 187 2.21 -23.01 -24.76
C ASN A 187 1.65 -23.39 -26.15
N GLU A 188 1.03 -24.55 -26.28
CA GLU A 188 0.39 -24.99 -27.53
C GLU A 188 -0.88 -24.17 -27.86
N GLN A 189 -1.61 -23.68 -26.85
CA GLN A 189 -2.86 -22.93 -27.00
C GLN A 189 -2.65 -21.45 -26.67
N LYS A 190 -2.30 -20.64 -27.67
CA LYS A 190 -1.84 -19.25 -27.43
C LYS A 190 -2.89 -18.32 -26.81
N ASP A 191 -4.17 -18.61 -26.98
CA ASP A 191 -5.32 -17.87 -26.46
C ASP A 191 -5.72 -18.28 -25.03
N ARG A 192 -5.10 -19.34 -24.48
CA ARG A 192 -5.41 -19.87 -23.16
C ARG A 192 -4.15 -20.00 -22.30
N ALA A 193 -4.21 -19.58 -21.05
CA ALA A 193 -3.08 -19.73 -20.14
C ALA A 193 -2.76 -21.21 -19.86
N SER A 194 -1.48 -21.59 -19.99
CA SER A 194 -0.97 -22.92 -19.65
C SER A 194 -0.82 -23.10 -18.13
N ASN A 195 -0.68 -24.34 -17.66
CA ASN A 195 -0.50 -24.62 -16.23
C ASN A 195 0.71 -23.90 -15.62
N PRO A 196 1.91 -23.87 -16.26
CA PRO A 196 3.02 -23.07 -15.80
C PRO A 196 2.71 -21.57 -15.71
N GLN A 197 1.96 -21.01 -16.66
CA GLN A 197 1.59 -19.59 -16.62
C GLN A 197 0.66 -19.30 -15.45
N ILE A 198 -0.34 -20.15 -15.22
CA ILE A 198 -1.27 -20.03 -14.09
C ILE A 198 -0.52 -20.11 -12.76
N MET A 199 0.31 -21.15 -12.57
CA MET A 199 1.09 -21.34 -11.35
C MET A 199 2.05 -20.15 -11.11
N PHE A 200 2.77 -19.73 -12.15
CA PHE A 200 3.69 -18.59 -12.04
C PHE A 200 2.96 -17.31 -11.65
N MET A 201 1.81 -17.04 -12.28
CA MET A 201 1.03 -15.84 -11.97
C MET A 201 0.48 -15.86 -10.54
N CYS A 202 -0.01 -17.01 -10.06
CA CYS A 202 -0.49 -17.16 -8.70
C CYS A 202 0.62 -16.99 -7.66
N LEU A 203 1.80 -17.59 -7.90
CA LEU A 203 2.95 -17.43 -6.99
C LEU A 203 3.50 -16.01 -7.00
N HIS A 204 3.55 -15.37 -8.17
CA HIS A 204 3.96 -13.97 -8.29
C HIS A 204 3.00 -13.03 -7.56
N ALA A 205 1.69 -13.24 -7.70
CA ALA A 205 0.66 -12.44 -7.03
C ALA A 205 0.64 -12.66 -5.51
N ALA A 206 0.92 -13.88 -5.04
CA ALA A 206 1.02 -14.17 -3.61
C ALA A 206 2.30 -13.59 -2.99
N GLY A 207 3.39 -13.55 -3.77
CA GLY A 207 4.59 -12.76 -3.53
C GLY A 207 5.13 -12.81 -2.10
N LEU A 208 5.85 -13.87 -1.74
CA LEU A 208 6.62 -13.88 -0.49
C LEU A 208 7.66 -12.77 -0.54
N THR A 209 7.52 -11.75 0.31
CA THR A 209 8.42 -10.60 0.37
C THR A 209 9.09 -10.56 1.74
N LEU A 210 10.42 -10.61 1.77
CA LEU A 210 11.20 -10.52 3.00
C LEU A 210 11.29 -9.07 3.50
N LEU A 211 11.42 -8.13 2.57
CA LEU A 211 11.55 -6.70 2.82
C LEU A 211 10.37 -5.93 2.24
N PRO A 212 9.32 -5.62 3.03
CA PRO A 212 8.17 -4.85 2.57
C PRO A 212 8.51 -3.35 2.54
N THR A 213 9.54 -2.96 1.79
CA THR A 213 10.13 -1.60 1.75
C THR A 213 9.10 -0.54 1.43
N SER A 214 8.25 -0.77 0.42
CA SER A 214 7.17 0.13 0.01
C SER A 214 6.16 0.35 1.14
N ILE A 215 5.77 -0.72 1.86
CA ILE A 215 4.82 -0.61 2.98
C ILE A 215 5.43 0.17 4.15
N ILE A 216 6.70 -0.07 4.47
CA ILE A 216 7.43 0.70 5.48
C ILE A 216 7.48 2.18 5.08
N GLY A 217 7.78 2.47 3.81
CA GLY A 217 7.78 3.83 3.26
C GLY A 217 6.40 4.50 3.35
N TYR A 218 5.32 3.81 2.96
CA TYR A 218 3.95 4.32 3.08
C TYR A 218 3.57 4.60 4.54
N ARG A 219 3.92 3.70 5.46
CA ARG A 219 3.64 3.89 6.90
C ARG A 219 4.42 5.07 7.47
N ALA A 220 5.68 5.23 7.09
CA ALA A 220 6.49 6.35 7.51
C ALA A 220 5.95 7.68 6.97
N ALA A 221 5.54 7.71 5.70
CA ALA A 221 4.86 8.87 5.10
C ALA A 221 3.54 9.19 5.80
N ALA A 222 2.81 8.17 6.24
CA ALA A 222 1.58 8.32 7.03
C ALA A 222 1.81 8.53 8.55
N HIS A 223 3.02 8.93 8.95
CA HIS A 223 3.39 9.24 10.34
C HIS A 223 3.23 8.08 11.34
N ALA A 224 3.40 6.83 10.89
CA ALA A 224 3.40 5.68 11.80
C ALA A 224 4.53 5.79 12.83
N ARG A 225 4.22 5.60 14.12
CA ARG A 225 5.19 5.68 15.23
C ARG A 225 6.37 4.72 15.05
N ASN A 226 6.09 3.50 14.60
CA ASN A 226 7.10 2.54 14.17
C ASN A 226 6.71 2.02 12.78
N PRO A 227 7.28 2.54 11.68
CA PRO A 227 6.91 2.10 10.35
C PRO A 227 7.24 0.61 10.05
N ALA A 228 8.23 0.04 10.74
CA ALA A 228 8.73 -1.31 10.48
C ALA A 228 8.02 -2.40 11.30
N ASP A 229 7.19 -2.05 12.29
CA ASP A 229 6.48 -3.00 13.17
C ASP A 229 5.58 -4.01 12.43
N VAL A 230 5.17 -3.69 11.21
CA VAL A 230 4.38 -4.56 10.32
C VAL A 230 5.21 -5.62 9.61
N MET A 231 6.54 -5.54 9.64
CA MET A 231 7.40 -6.40 8.82
C MET A 231 7.17 -7.89 9.12
N LEU A 232 7.14 -8.27 10.40
CA LEU A 232 6.92 -9.66 10.77
C LEU A 232 5.53 -10.16 10.33
N PRO A 233 4.41 -9.46 10.62
CA PRO A 233 3.12 -9.77 10.04
C PRO A 233 3.13 -9.92 8.51
N CYS A 234 3.78 -9.00 7.78
CA CYS A 234 3.88 -9.06 6.31
C CYS A 234 4.60 -10.30 5.81
N ILE A 235 5.71 -10.71 6.44
CA ILE A 235 6.44 -11.94 6.08
C ILE A 235 5.55 -13.16 6.30
N ILE A 236 4.85 -13.22 7.44
CA ILE A 236 3.99 -14.34 7.79
C ILE A 236 2.80 -14.44 6.83
N THR A 237 2.11 -13.32 6.56
CA THR A 237 0.92 -13.32 5.69
C THR A 237 1.28 -13.61 4.24
N SER A 238 2.38 -13.05 3.72
CA SER A 238 2.85 -13.35 2.36
C SER A 238 3.35 -14.79 2.23
N PHE A 239 3.97 -15.36 3.26
CA PHE A 239 4.32 -16.79 3.30
C PHE A 239 3.07 -17.67 3.26
N ILE A 240 2.09 -17.41 4.12
CA ILE A 240 0.80 -18.14 4.13
C ILE A 240 0.12 -18.03 2.77
N GLY A 241 0.07 -16.82 2.18
CA GLY A 241 -0.48 -16.59 0.85
C GLY A 241 0.24 -17.39 -0.24
N THR A 242 1.56 -17.43 -0.20
CA THR A 242 2.38 -18.18 -1.17
C THR A 242 2.15 -19.69 -1.04
N VAL A 243 2.09 -20.21 0.19
CA VAL A 243 1.77 -21.63 0.44
C VAL A 243 0.35 -21.94 -0.01
N ALA A 244 -0.63 -21.09 0.28
CA ALA A 244 -2.01 -21.27 -0.15
C ALA A 244 -2.12 -21.30 -1.69
N ALA A 245 -1.46 -20.36 -2.38
CA ALA A 245 -1.41 -20.35 -3.84
C ALA A 245 -0.80 -21.64 -4.40
N LEU A 246 0.35 -22.06 -3.85
CA LEU A 246 1.03 -23.28 -4.27
C LEU A 246 0.17 -24.53 -4.04
N VAL A 247 -0.50 -24.63 -2.88
CA VAL A 247 -1.34 -25.78 -2.52
C VAL A 247 -2.59 -25.83 -3.39
N ILE A 248 -3.33 -24.73 -3.51
CA ILE A 248 -4.59 -24.68 -4.27
C ILE A 248 -4.33 -24.99 -5.75
N VAL A 249 -3.35 -24.30 -6.36
CA VAL A 249 -3.02 -24.52 -7.77
C VAL A 249 -2.35 -25.88 -7.96
N GLY A 250 -1.48 -26.29 -7.03
CA GLY A 250 -0.79 -27.57 -7.06
C GLY A 250 -1.74 -28.76 -7.02
N ILE A 251 -2.76 -28.74 -6.17
CA ILE A 251 -3.83 -29.75 -6.14
C ILE A 251 -4.57 -29.78 -7.48
N ARG A 252 -4.95 -28.60 -8.00
CA ARG A 252 -5.71 -28.50 -9.26
C ARG A 252 -4.92 -28.98 -10.48
N GLN A 253 -3.61 -28.81 -10.47
CA GLN A 253 -2.66 -29.24 -11.51
C GLN A 253 -2.05 -30.62 -11.23
N ARG A 254 -2.42 -31.28 -10.12
CA ARG A 254 -1.88 -32.59 -9.68
C ARG A 254 -0.35 -32.61 -9.53
N ILE A 255 0.23 -31.51 -9.06
CA ILE A 255 1.66 -31.44 -8.73
C ILE A 255 1.91 -32.21 -7.43
N ASN A 256 2.95 -33.03 -7.41
CA ASN A 256 3.32 -33.79 -6.21
C ASN A 256 3.98 -32.88 -5.16
N LEU A 257 3.21 -32.30 -4.24
CA LEU A 257 3.71 -31.37 -3.22
C LEU A 257 4.56 -32.04 -2.11
N PHE A 258 4.64 -33.38 -2.08
CA PHE A 258 5.30 -34.13 -1.01
C PHE A 258 6.78 -34.46 -1.29
N LYS A 259 7.38 -33.91 -2.35
CA LYS A 259 8.82 -34.11 -2.55
C LYS A 259 9.61 -33.47 -1.42
N ALA A 260 10.63 -34.20 -0.95
CA ALA A 260 11.47 -33.82 0.17
C ALA A 260 12.00 -32.38 0.06
N GLY A 261 12.51 -31.97 -1.10
CA GLY A 261 13.03 -30.60 -1.28
C GLY A 261 12.00 -29.49 -1.04
N LEU A 262 10.76 -29.69 -1.47
CA LEU A 262 9.68 -28.71 -1.26
C LEU A 262 9.19 -28.72 0.19
N VAL A 263 8.99 -29.92 0.75
CA VAL A 263 8.53 -30.10 2.13
C VAL A 263 9.56 -29.55 3.12
N ILE A 264 10.86 -29.79 2.89
CA ILE A 264 11.94 -29.26 3.73
C ILE A 264 12.00 -27.73 3.63
N ALA A 265 11.88 -27.16 2.43
CA ALA A 265 11.93 -25.71 2.26
C ALA A 265 10.75 -25.01 2.93
N ILE A 266 9.52 -25.44 2.64
CA ILE A 266 8.29 -24.86 3.22
C ILE A 266 8.22 -25.18 4.71
N GLY A 267 8.47 -26.43 5.10
CA GLY A 267 8.44 -26.87 6.49
C GLY A 267 9.50 -26.19 7.36
N GLY A 268 10.67 -25.90 6.81
CA GLY A 268 11.72 -25.14 7.49
C GLY A 268 11.28 -23.72 7.82
N ILE A 269 10.75 -22.98 6.84
CA ILE A 269 10.25 -21.62 7.05
C ILE A 269 9.04 -21.63 7.99
N ALA A 270 8.08 -22.55 7.78
CA ALA A 270 6.91 -22.70 8.62
C ALA A 270 7.30 -23.05 10.07
N GLY A 271 8.32 -23.90 10.27
CA GLY A 271 8.84 -24.27 11.57
C GLY A 271 9.44 -23.07 12.31
N VAL A 272 10.24 -22.25 11.64
CA VAL A 272 10.80 -21.01 12.22
C VAL A 272 9.67 -20.05 12.62
N ILE A 273 8.68 -19.85 11.74
CA ILE A 273 7.52 -19.00 12.03
C ILE A 273 6.71 -19.56 13.21
N ALA A 274 6.46 -20.87 13.24
CA ALA A 274 5.69 -21.52 14.30
C ALA A 274 6.40 -21.39 15.66
N VAL A 275 7.71 -21.64 15.72
CA VAL A 275 8.52 -21.46 16.95
C VAL A 275 8.45 -20.02 17.42
N LEU A 276 8.62 -19.06 16.50
CA LEU A 276 8.52 -17.64 16.81
C LEU A 276 7.14 -17.25 17.33
N LEU A 277 6.06 -17.74 16.71
CA LEU A 277 4.69 -17.48 17.14
C LEU A 277 4.37 -18.13 18.50
N VAL A 278 4.85 -19.34 18.76
CA VAL A 278 4.72 -19.99 20.07
C VAL A 278 5.45 -19.18 21.14
N TYR A 279 6.63 -18.63 20.83
CA TYR A 279 7.34 -17.74 21.74
C TYR A 279 6.55 -16.45 22.00
N ILE A 280 6.10 -15.77 20.95
CA ILE A 280 5.35 -14.51 21.05
C ILE A 280 4.04 -14.70 21.83
N THR A 281 3.32 -15.80 21.60
CA THR A 281 2.02 -16.05 22.25
C THR A 281 2.14 -16.27 23.75
N ARG A 282 3.29 -16.75 24.24
CA ARG A 282 3.61 -16.89 25.67
C ARG A 282 3.92 -15.57 26.37
N LEU A 283 4.20 -14.50 25.63
CA LEU A 283 4.45 -13.18 26.19
C LEU A 283 3.11 -12.48 26.55
N ASP A 284 3.17 -11.63 27.57
CA ASP A 284 2.09 -10.70 27.90
C ASP A 284 1.99 -9.57 26.86
N LEU A 285 0.99 -8.68 27.00
CA LEU A 285 0.77 -7.62 25.99
C LEU A 285 1.97 -6.68 25.84
N ILE A 286 2.61 -6.32 26.96
CA ILE A 286 3.77 -5.44 26.99
C ILE A 286 4.98 -6.15 26.36
N GLY A 287 5.25 -7.39 26.77
CA GLY A 287 6.31 -8.22 26.22
C GLY A 287 6.16 -8.48 24.73
N LYS A 288 4.92 -8.70 24.24
CA LYS A 288 4.62 -8.81 22.81
C LYS A 288 5.03 -7.53 22.08
N SER A 289 4.53 -6.37 22.49
CA SER A 289 4.83 -5.10 21.82
C SER A 289 6.32 -4.76 21.85
N TYR A 290 7.00 -5.04 22.97
CA TYR A 290 8.44 -4.81 23.10
C TYR A 290 9.24 -5.74 22.18
N PHE A 291 8.94 -7.04 22.20
CA PHE A 291 9.66 -8.02 21.40
C PHE A 291 9.41 -7.83 19.91
N THR A 292 8.15 -7.69 19.46
CA THR A 292 7.84 -7.55 18.03
C THR A 292 8.39 -6.25 17.47
N GLY A 293 8.28 -5.14 18.21
CA GLY A 293 8.81 -3.85 17.80
C GLY A 293 10.34 -3.87 17.62
N ASN A 294 11.06 -4.43 18.60
CA ASN A 294 12.52 -4.54 18.53
C ASN A 294 12.99 -5.57 17.50
N LEU A 295 12.31 -6.72 17.38
CA LEU A 295 12.65 -7.74 16.40
C LEU A 295 12.52 -7.19 14.98
N SER A 296 11.43 -6.46 14.68
CA SER A 296 11.26 -5.86 13.35
C SER A 296 12.35 -4.83 13.04
N SER A 297 12.67 -3.93 13.98
CA SER A 297 13.74 -2.95 13.79
C SER A 297 15.12 -3.63 13.66
N ALA A 298 15.40 -4.65 14.48
CA ALA A 298 16.65 -5.39 14.45
C ALA A 298 16.83 -6.14 13.12
N VAL A 299 15.81 -6.85 12.65
CA VAL A 299 15.86 -7.55 11.36
C VAL A 299 16.09 -6.56 10.21
N LEU A 300 15.43 -5.40 10.22
CA LEU A 300 15.64 -4.37 9.22
C LEU A 300 17.09 -3.86 9.22
N LEU A 301 17.62 -3.47 10.39
CA LEU A 301 18.99 -2.96 10.51
C LEU A 301 20.04 -4.03 10.18
N SER A 302 19.84 -5.26 10.65
CA SER A 302 20.71 -6.39 10.30
C SER A 302 20.71 -6.68 8.81
N LEU A 303 19.58 -6.50 8.13
CA LEU A 303 19.51 -6.72 6.70
C LEU A 303 20.18 -5.58 5.91
N ILE A 304 20.01 -4.33 6.32
CA ILE A 304 20.76 -3.20 5.75
C ILE A 304 22.28 -3.44 5.93
N PHE A 305 22.70 -3.83 7.13
CA PHE A 305 24.09 -4.18 7.40
C PHE A 305 24.57 -5.34 6.52
N ALA A 306 23.76 -6.39 6.37
CA ALA A 306 24.07 -7.53 5.52
C ALA A 306 24.17 -7.15 4.04
N ILE A 307 23.33 -6.25 3.54
CA ILE A 307 23.38 -5.74 2.16
C ILE A 307 24.71 -5.04 1.93
N PHE A 308 25.03 -4.02 2.74
CA PHE A 308 26.29 -3.29 2.58
C PHE A 308 27.52 -4.17 2.81
N GLY A 309 27.50 -5.02 3.84
CA GLY A 309 28.58 -5.97 4.11
C GLY A 309 28.79 -6.95 2.96
N TYR A 310 27.71 -7.50 2.39
CA TYR A 310 27.79 -8.36 1.22
C TYR A 310 28.30 -7.62 -0.02
N SER A 311 27.87 -6.37 -0.23
CA SER A 311 28.38 -5.52 -1.31
C SER A 311 29.88 -5.25 -1.19
N LEU A 312 30.38 -5.00 0.02
CA LEU A 312 31.81 -4.84 0.29
C LEU A 312 32.59 -6.13 -0.02
N LEU A 313 32.10 -7.28 0.43
CA LEU A 313 32.71 -8.58 0.12
C LEU A 313 32.70 -8.90 -1.39
N ARG A 314 31.82 -8.27 -2.16
CA ARG A 314 31.65 -8.46 -3.60
C ARG A 314 32.12 -7.26 -4.44
N GLU A 315 32.95 -6.39 -3.90
CA GLU A 315 33.42 -5.18 -4.59
C GLU A 315 33.96 -5.44 -6.02
N LYS A 316 34.65 -6.57 -6.23
CA LYS A 316 35.13 -6.99 -7.56
C LYS A 316 34.02 -7.13 -8.61
N GLN A 317 32.80 -7.50 -8.21
CA GLN A 317 31.67 -7.61 -9.13
C GLN A 317 31.13 -6.24 -9.56
N PHE A 318 31.21 -5.25 -8.68
CA PHE A 318 30.86 -3.87 -9.03
C PHE A 318 31.90 -3.30 -10.01
N ALA A 319 33.20 -3.54 -9.76
CA ALA A 319 34.27 -3.16 -10.68
C ALA A 319 34.11 -3.81 -12.07
N ALA A 320 33.69 -5.08 -12.12
CA ALA A 320 33.42 -5.79 -13.37
C ALA A 320 32.21 -5.22 -14.16
N LYS A 321 31.37 -4.42 -13.51
CA LYS A 321 30.22 -3.71 -14.10
C LYS A 321 30.51 -2.20 -14.29
N ASP A 322 31.79 -1.79 -14.22
CA ASP A 322 32.21 -0.39 -14.32
C ASP A 322 31.46 0.57 -13.36
N THR A 323 31.17 0.05 -12.16
CA THR A 323 30.48 0.79 -11.10
C THR A 323 31.16 0.63 -9.74
N THR A 324 30.78 1.46 -8.78
CA THR A 324 31.21 1.36 -7.39
C THR A 324 29.99 1.10 -6.52
N ILE A 325 30.20 0.64 -5.28
CA ILE A 325 29.10 0.40 -4.34
C ILE A 325 28.26 1.67 -4.17
N PHE A 326 28.91 2.81 -3.93
CA PHE A 326 28.18 4.08 -3.76
C PHE A 326 27.49 4.54 -5.06
N LYS A 327 28.14 4.41 -6.22
CA LYS A 327 27.54 4.76 -7.51
C LYS A 327 26.31 3.89 -7.82
N SER A 328 26.40 2.59 -7.57
CA SER A 328 25.29 1.63 -7.71
C SER A 328 24.13 1.99 -6.77
N PHE A 329 24.42 2.34 -5.50
CA PHE A 329 23.39 2.83 -4.58
C PHE A 329 22.69 4.08 -5.11
N VAL A 330 23.44 5.07 -5.61
CA VAL A 330 22.90 6.31 -6.17
C VAL A 330 22.04 6.05 -7.42
N GLU A 331 22.48 5.15 -8.31
CA GLU A 331 21.72 4.73 -9.49
C GLU A 331 20.38 4.09 -9.09
N GLY A 332 20.40 3.21 -8.08
CA GLY A 332 19.19 2.66 -7.49
C GLY A 332 18.29 3.73 -6.88
N ALA A 333 18.86 4.71 -6.19
CA ALA A 333 18.09 5.80 -5.61
C ALA A 333 17.36 6.65 -6.66
N TYR A 334 17.97 6.91 -7.82
CA TYR A 334 17.30 7.57 -8.94
C TYR A 334 16.09 6.77 -9.45
N ASN A 335 16.17 5.45 -9.48
CA ASN A 335 15.02 4.61 -9.82
C ASN A 335 13.86 4.80 -8.82
N GLY A 336 14.17 4.90 -7.52
CA GLY A 336 13.14 5.19 -6.51
C GLY A 336 12.47 6.56 -6.70
N LEU A 337 13.21 7.59 -7.12
CA LEU A 337 12.64 8.88 -7.49
C LEU A 337 11.71 8.77 -8.71
N GLU A 338 12.12 8.00 -9.71
CA GLU A 338 11.35 7.75 -10.93
C GLU A 338 10.02 7.05 -10.64
N VAL A 339 10.02 6.03 -9.77
CA VAL A 339 8.79 5.37 -9.31
C VAL A 339 7.83 6.38 -8.68
N GLY A 340 8.36 7.27 -7.82
CA GLY A 340 7.61 8.37 -7.23
C GLY A 340 6.91 9.26 -8.26
N ARG A 341 7.64 9.66 -9.30
CA ARG A 341 7.11 10.45 -10.43
C ARG A 341 5.98 9.71 -11.15
N ILE A 342 6.13 8.40 -11.35
CA ILE A 342 5.14 7.56 -12.04
C ILE A 342 3.86 7.43 -11.21
N ILE A 343 3.96 7.20 -9.90
CA ILE A 343 2.78 6.95 -9.04
C ILE A 343 2.01 8.22 -8.68
N PHE A 344 2.65 9.39 -8.71
CA PHE A 344 2.06 10.65 -8.26
C PHE A 344 0.69 10.97 -8.89
N PRO A 345 0.53 10.95 -10.23
CA PRO A 345 -0.76 11.28 -10.84
C PRO A 345 -1.89 10.34 -10.40
N TYR A 346 -1.56 9.05 -10.18
CA TYR A 346 -2.53 8.05 -9.75
C TYR A 346 -2.97 8.26 -8.30
N ILE A 347 -2.01 8.49 -7.40
CA ILE A 347 -2.30 8.75 -5.98
C ILE A 347 -3.09 10.05 -5.84
N LEU A 348 -2.69 11.10 -6.56
CA LEU A 348 -3.39 12.40 -6.57
C LEU A 348 -4.85 12.25 -7.00
N GLY A 349 -5.11 11.67 -8.17
CA GLY A 349 -6.47 11.51 -8.68
C GLY A 349 -7.34 10.64 -7.77
N MET A 350 -6.77 9.55 -7.24
CA MET A 350 -7.45 8.65 -6.32
C MET A 350 -7.82 9.33 -4.99
N LEU A 351 -6.87 10.01 -4.34
CA LEU A 351 -7.12 10.64 -3.04
C LEU A 351 -8.11 11.80 -3.14
N VAL A 352 -8.09 12.57 -4.24
CA VAL A 352 -9.09 13.61 -4.50
C VAL A 352 -10.48 12.97 -4.70
N ALA A 353 -10.58 11.88 -5.46
CA ALA A 353 -11.86 11.18 -5.64
C ALA A 353 -12.41 10.64 -4.31
N ILE A 354 -11.54 10.08 -3.45
CA ILE A 354 -11.91 9.60 -2.11
C ILE A 354 -12.33 10.77 -1.21
N SER A 355 -11.61 11.89 -1.25
CA SER A 355 -11.95 13.12 -0.53
C SER A 355 -13.36 13.60 -0.88
N LEU A 356 -13.68 13.74 -2.17
CA LEU A 356 -15.01 14.13 -2.63
C LEU A 356 -16.08 13.11 -2.22
N PHE A 357 -15.78 11.82 -2.33
CA PHE A 357 -16.71 10.76 -1.92
C PHE A 357 -17.03 10.81 -0.42
N ARG A 358 -16.05 11.10 0.42
CA ARG A 358 -16.23 11.25 1.87
C ARG A 358 -16.93 12.54 2.26
N ASN A 359 -16.66 13.64 1.55
CA ASN A 359 -17.27 14.94 1.86
C ASN A 359 -18.69 15.08 1.29
N SER A 360 -19.02 14.34 0.23
CA SER A 360 -20.33 14.45 -0.43
C SER A 360 -21.50 13.87 0.39
N GLY A 361 -21.26 12.98 1.35
CA GLY A 361 -22.33 12.23 2.05
C GLY A 361 -22.67 10.89 1.38
N LEU A 362 -22.04 10.59 0.24
CA LEU A 362 -22.28 9.36 -0.53
C LEU A 362 -21.69 8.13 0.17
N PHE A 363 -20.58 8.30 0.90
CA PHE A 363 -20.01 7.26 1.75
C PHE A 363 -20.97 6.83 2.86
N GLU A 364 -21.62 7.79 3.53
CA GLU A 364 -22.60 7.58 4.58
C GLU A 364 -23.84 6.86 4.03
N MET A 365 -24.30 7.26 2.84
CA MET A 365 -25.41 6.57 2.16
C MET A 365 -25.06 5.11 1.86
N PHE A 366 -23.87 4.86 1.31
CA PHE A 366 -23.42 3.52 0.94
C PHE A 366 -23.17 2.64 2.17
N SER A 367 -22.51 3.17 3.20
CA SER A 367 -22.27 2.45 4.46
C SER A 367 -23.58 2.14 5.19
N ALA A 368 -24.56 3.04 5.20
CA ALA A 368 -25.88 2.78 5.76
C ALA A 368 -26.67 1.73 4.96
N ALA A 369 -26.50 1.67 3.63
CA ALA A 369 -27.10 0.61 2.81
C ALA A 369 -26.48 -0.75 3.10
N LEU A 370 -25.14 -0.83 3.19
CA LEU A 370 -24.43 -2.05 3.59
C LEU A 370 -24.81 -2.51 5.00
N ALA A 371 -24.89 -1.58 5.96
CA ALA A 371 -25.30 -1.90 7.32
C ALA A 371 -26.71 -2.49 7.37
N ARG A 372 -27.65 -1.94 6.59
CA ARG A 372 -29.01 -2.50 6.45
C ARG A 372 -28.99 -3.89 5.81
N ALA A 373 -28.17 -4.10 4.77
CA ALA A 373 -28.04 -5.40 4.12
C ALA A 373 -27.46 -6.45 5.09
N PHE A 374 -26.41 -6.12 5.84
CA PHE A 374 -25.84 -7.04 6.83
C PHE A 374 -26.81 -7.35 7.97
N ARG A 375 -27.55 -6.35 8.46
CA ARG A 375 -28.65 -6.58 9.44
C ARG A 375 -29.79 -7.43 8.88
N ALA A 376 -29.98 -7.48 7.56
CA ALA A 376 -30.97 -8.36 6.94
C ALA A 376 -30.46 -9.80 6.77
N VAL A 377 -29.13 -10.00 6.75
CA VAL A 377 -28.49 -11.32 6.63
C VAL A 377 -28.17 -11.93 8.00
N HIS A 378 -28.01 -11.11 9.04
CA HIS A 378 -28.01 -11.56 10.43
C HIS A 378 -29.45 -11.56 10.96
N VAL A 379 -30.01 -12.75 11.18
CA VAL A 379 -31.16 -12.97 12.08
C VAL A 379 -30.77 -12.55 13.49
#